data_AF-A0AAW1TN28-F1
#
_entry.id   AF-A0AAW1TN28-F1
#
_cell.length_a   1.000
_cell.length_b   1.000
_cell.length_c   1.000
_cell.angle_alpha   90.00
_cell.angle_beta   90.00
_cell.angle_gamma   90.00
#
_symmetry.space_group_name_H-M   'P 1'
#
loop_
_entity.id
_entity.type
_entity.pdbx_description
1 polymer ?
#
loop_
_entity_poly.entity_id
_entity_poly.type
_entity_poly.pdbx_seq_one_letter_code
_entity_poly.pdbx_strand_id
1 'polypeptide(L)'
;MSTESGGPASGGNKSSENKCKYCSKFVSNDVIRCSYSECNTLIHPKCFDNLNKIVKIDIGEFKCRYCPDTKNMTSIETELVIVKKEVECLMRERDLLNTFLN
;
A
#
# COMPACT_ATOMS: atom_id res chain seq x y z
N MET A 1 -42.96 24.53 28.55
CA MET A 1 -42.36 25.00 27.29
C MET A 1 -41.09 24.20 27.07
N SER A 2 -41.14 23.22 26.16
CA SER A 2 -39.97 22.49 25.68
C SER A 2 -39.26 23.35 24.64
N THR A 3 -37.95 23.53 24.77
CA THR A 3 -37.09 23.84 23.64
C THR A 3 -35.82 23.01 23.76
N GLU A 4 -35.70 22.11 22.79
CA GLU A 4 -34.51 21.37 22.40
C GLU A 4 -33.54 22.32 21.67
N SER A 5 -32.25 22.02 21.70
CA SER A 5 -31.18 22.34 20.71
C SER A 5 -29.86 22.36 21.48
N GLY A 6 -29.07 21.29 21.48
CA GLY A 6 -28.30 20.91 20.30
C GLY A 6 -26.82 21.16 20.60
N GLY A 7 -26.25 20.40 21.53
CA GLY A 7 -24.80 20.34 21.70
C GLY A 7 -24.24 19.41 20.61
N PRO A 8 -23.30 19.83 19.75
CA PRO A 8 -22.74 18.93 18.78
C PRO A 8 -21.98 17.83 19.51
N ALA A 9 -22.36 16.60 19.14
CA ALA A 9 -21.79 15.37 19.60
C ALA A 9 -20.29 15.30 19.30
N SER A 10 -19.58 14.73 20.27
CA SER A 10 -18.36 13.94 20.13
C SER A 10 -17.58 14.14 18.84
N GLY A 11 -16.49 14.91 18.94
CA GLY A 11 -15.45 14.99 17.93
C GLY A 11 -15.06 13.59 17.47
N GLY A 12 -15.50 13.25 16.26
CA GLY A 12 -15.08 12.05 15.56
C GLY A 12 -13.63 12.19 15.15
N ASN A 13 -12.70 11.80 16.03
CA ASN A 13 -11.33 11.59 15.62
C ASN A 13 -11.20 10.13 15.18
N LYS A 14 -11.56 9.85 13.93
CA LYS A 14 -11.08 8.63 13.25
C LYS A 14 -9.57 8.82 13.12
N SER A 15 -8.82 8.38 14.12
CA SER A 15 -7.37 8.25 14.05
C SER A 15 -7.05 7.53 12.74
N SER A 16 -6.54 8.26 11.76
CA SER A 16 -5.97 7.67 10.56
C SER A 16 -4.78 6.85 11.04
N GLU A 17 -5.01 5.57 11.30
CA GLU A 17 -3.99 4.67 11.80
C GLU A 17 -2.79 4.72 10.85
N ASN A 18 -1.66 5.22 11.35
CA ASN A 18 -0.40 5.28 10.63
C ASN A 18 0.11 3.85 10.42
N LYS A 19 -0.46 3.12 9.46
CA LYS A 19 -0.11 1.75 9.12
C LYS A 19 0.60 1.72 7.77
N CYS A 20 1.62 0.89 7.69
CA CYS A 20 2.32 0.61 6.45
C CYS A 20 1.39 -0.11 5.49
N LYS A 21 1.32 0.37 4.25
CA LYS A 21 0.40 -0.19 3.25
C LYS A 21 0.74 -1.62 2.83
N TYR A 22 2.01 -2.04 2.98
CA TYR A 22 2.48 -3.34 2.50
C TYR A 22 2.40 -4.45 3.54
N CYS A 23 2.56 -4.13 4.83
CA CYS A 23 2.56 -5.13 5.90
C CYS A 23 1.47 -4.90 6.96
N SER A 24 0.67 -3.84 6.82
CA SER A 24 -0.42 -3.45 7.72
C SER A 24 -0.01 -3.19 9.18
N LYS A 25 1.29 -3.20 9.49
CA LYS A 25 1.83 -2.85 10.81
C LYS A 25 1.98 -1.34 10.94
N PHE A 26 1.91 -0.84 12.17
CA PHE A 26 2.11 0.59 12.46
C PHE A 26 3.50 1.07 11.99
N VAL A 27 3.55 2.26 11.41
CA VAL A 27 4.79 2.95 11.06
C VAL A 27 5.24 3.84 12.22
N SER A 28 6.55 3.88 12.43
CA SER A 28 7.21 4.74 13.41
C SER A 28 7.69 6.05 12.74
N ASN A 29 8.63 6.77 13.36
CA ASN A 29 9.10 8.07 12.88
C ASN A 29 9.69 8.04 11.46
N ASP A 30 10.38 6.96 11.08
CA ASP A 30 10.93 6.79 9.73
C ASP A 30 9.90 6.14 8.81
N VAL A 31 9.37 6.93 7.88
CA VAL A 31 8.33 6.51 6.93
C VAL A 31 8.60 7.10 5.56
N ILE A 32 8.43 6.27 4.53
CA ILE A 32 8.41 6.73 3.15
C ILE A 32 6.96 7.04 2.80
N ARG A 33 6.72 8.28 2.38
CA ARG A 33 5.42 8.77 1.95
C ARG A 33 5.34 8.77 0.43
N CYS A 34 4.16 8.51 -0.09
CA CYS A 34 3.87 8.77 -1.49
C CYS A 34 4.09 10.25 -1.80
N SER A 35 4.73 10.56 -2.94
CA SER A 35 5.02 11.93 -3.38
C SER A 35 3.78 12.68 -3.91
N TYR A 36 2.66 11.98 -4.13
CA TYR A 36 1.38 12.62 -4.49
C TYR A 36 0.78 13.32 -3.28
N SER A 37 0.50 14.62 -3.42
CA SER A 37 0.13 15.53 -2.31
C SER A 37 -1.12 15.12 -1.54
N GLU A 38 -2.11 14.49 -2.19
CA GLU A 38 -3.34 14.03 -1.54
C GLU A 38 -3.29 12.55 -1.12
N CYS A 39 -2.15 11.87 -1.31
CA CYS A 39 -1.98 10.47 -0.95
C CYS A 39 -1.36 10.31 0.45
N ASN A 40 -2.14 9.76 1.38
CA ASN A 40 -1.65 9.39 2.72
C ASN A 40 -1.06 7.97 2.78
N THR A 41 -0.52 7.45 1.68
CA THR A 41 0.12 6.12 1.70
C THR A 41 1.46 6.19 2.41
N LEU A 42 1.60 5.37 3.45
CA LEU A 42 2.78 5.25 4.29
C LEU A 42 3.41 3.87 4.11
N ILE A 43 4.74 3.81 4.04
CA ILE A 43 5.50 2.55 3.89
C ILE A 43 6.72 2.59 4.81
N HIS A 44 7.02 1.46 5.47
CA HIS A 44 8.30 1.31 6.17
C HIS A 44 9.48 1.36 5.19
N PRO A 45 10.62 1.97 5.54
CA PRO A 45 11.85 1.92 4.73
C PRO A 45 12.20 0.49 4.29
N LYS A 46 12.15 -0.48 5.20
CA LYS A 46 12.40 -1.90 4.89
C LYS A 46 11.43 -2.49 3.86
N CYS A 47 10.14 -2.11 3.92
CA CYS A 47 9.15 -2.57 2.94
C CYS A 47 9.41 -1.93 1.58
N PHE A 48 9.82 -0.67 1.55
CA PHE A 48 10.22 0.02 0.33
C PHE A 48 11.50 -0.58 -0.26
N ASP A 49 12.53 -0.88 0.54
CA ASP A 49 13.77 -1.50 0.06
C ASP A 49 13.52 -2.82 -0.65
N ASN A 50 12.59 -3.62 -0.14
CA ASN A 50 12.18 -4.86 -0.78
C ASN A 50 11.49 -4.62 -2.14
N LEU A 51 10.67 -3.57 -2.26
CA LEU A 51 10.07 -3.16 -3.53
C LEU A 51 11.15 -2.63 -4.49
N ASN A 52 12.08 -1.83 -3.98
CA ASN A 52 13.14 -1.17 -4.74
C ASN A 52 14.12 -2.17 -5.38
N LYS A 53 14.37 -3.30 -4.71
CA LYS A 53 15.15 -4.42 -5.28
C LYS A 53 14.55 -4.98 -6.58
N ILE A 54 13.25 -4.82 -6.79
CA ILE A 54 12.53 -5.38 -7.94
C ILE A 54 12.39 -4.33 -9.04
N VAL A 55 11.98 -3.10 -8.69
CA VAL A 55 11.53 -2.10 -9.68
C VAL A 55 12.44 -0.86 -9.76
N LYS A 56 13.50 -0.77 -8.94
CA LYS A 56 14.44 0.38 -8.88
C LYS A 56 13.73 1.74 -8.91
N ILE A 57 13.20 2.14 -7.77
CA ILE A 57 12.41 3.36 -7.56
C ILE A 57 13.23 4.35 -6.73
N ASP A 58 13.33 5.60 -7.18
CA ASP A 58 13.86 6.68 -6.35
C ASP A 58 12.88 6.98 -5.18
N ILE A 59 13.40 7.04 -3.96
CA ILE A 59 12.62 7.33 -2.75
C ILE A 59 11.91 8.69 -2.88
N GLY A 60 12.55 9.70 -3.47
CA GLY A 60 12.00 11.05 -3.63
C GLY A 60 10.86 11.13 -4.64
N GLU A 61 10.79 10.18 -5.57
CA GLU A 61 9.79 10.14 -6.64
C GLU A 61 8.72 9.07 -6.43
N PHE A 62 8.77 8.33 -5.32
CA PHE A 62 7.88 7.22 -5.07
C PHE A 62 6.39 7.63 -5.14
N LYS A 63 5.68 7.09 -6.13
CA LYS A 63 4.22 7.18 -6.25
C LYS A 63 3.60 5.79 -6.05
N CYS A 64 2.65 5.68 -5.14
CA CYS A 64 1.94 4.42 -4.95
C CYS A 64 0.93 4.18 -6.08
N ARG A 65 0.67 2.90 -6.40
CA ARG A 65 -0.26 2.48 -7.47
C ARG A 65 -1.71 2.94 -7.34
N TYR A 66 -2.07 3.53 -6.20
CA TYR A 66 -3.43 3.98 -5.90
C TYR A 66 -3.63 5.46 -6.22
N CYS A 67 -2.58 6.18 -6.61
CA CYS A 67 -2.71 7.58 -7.00
C CYS A 67 -3.40 7.69 -8.37
N PRO A 68 -4.25 8.71 -8.57
CA PRO A 68 -4.97 8.90 -9.83
C PRO A 68 -4.02 8.99 -11.04
N ASP A 69 -2.86 9.65 -10.88
CA ASP A 69 -1.83 9.76 -11.93
C ASP A 69 -1.18 8.42 -12.30
N THR A 70 -1.23 7.42 -11.40
CA THR A 70 -0.64 6.08 -11.65
C THR A 70 -1.61 5.12 -12.33
N LYS A 71 -2.92 5.38 -12.28
CA LYS A 71 -3.94 4.53 -12.93
C LYS A 71 -3.86 4.55 -14.46
N ASN A 72 -3.25 5.59 -15.04
CA ASN A 72 -3.07 5.73 -16.48
C ASN A 72 -1.67 5.32 -16.95
N MET A 73 -0.79 4.84 -16.05
CA MET A 73 0.59 4.47 -16.39
C MET A 73 0.84 2.97 -16.50
N THR A 74 -0.10 2.11 -16.11
CA THR A 74 0.04 0.68 -16.39
C THR A 74 -0.49 0.39 -17.80
N SER A 75 0.44 0.29 -18.76
CA SER A 75 0.10 -0.27 -20.06
C SER A 75 -0.44 -1.70 -19.88
N ILE A 76 -1.24 -2.17 -20.85
CA ILE A 76 -1.70 -3.58 -20.87
C ILE A 76 -0.49 -4.55 -20.79
N GLU A 77 0.65 -4.16 -21.36
CA GLU A 77 1.89 -4.94 -21.29
C GLU A 77 2.44 -5.01 -19.86
N THR A 78 2.37 -3.91 -19.10
CA THR A 78 2.78 -3.87 -17.68
C THR A 78 1.89 -4.76 -16.82
N GLU A 79 0.58 -4.70 -17.01
CA GLU A 79 -0.38 -5.58 -16.30
C GLU A 79 -0.13 -7.05 -16.64
N LEU A 80 0.15 -7.37 -17.91
CA LEU A 80 0.49 -8.72 -18.33
C LEU A 80 1.77 -9.24 -17.65
N VAL A 81 2.79 -8.39 -17.51
CA VAL A 81 4.04 -8.74 -16.79
C VAL A 81 3.77 -8.99 -15.30
N ILE A 82 2.95 -8.16 -14.67
CA ILE A 82 2.57 -8.32 -13.25
C ILE A 82 1.85 -9.65 -13.06
N VAL A 83 0.82 -9.93 -13.87
CA VAL A 83 0.02 -11.17 -13.79
C VAL A 83 0.89 -12.40 -14.05
N LYS A 84 1.78 -12.37 -15.06
CA LYS A 84 2.73 -13.47 -15.30
C LYS A 84 3.61 -13.74 -14.08
N LYS A 85 4.09 -12.67 -13.42
CA LYS A 85 4.92 -12.81 -12.22
C LYS A 85 4.15 -13.36 -11.03
N GLU A 86 2.90 -12.95 -10.87
CA GLU A 86 2.00 -13.48 -9.85
C GLU A 86 1.76 -14.98 -10.04
N VAL A 87 1.48 -15.42 -11.27
CA VAL A 87 1.34 -16.85 -11.61
C VAL A 87 2.63 -17.62 -11.31
N GLU A 88 3.80 -17.09 -11.69
CA GLU A 88 5.08 -17.73 -11.36
C GLU A 88 5.28 -17.91 -9.85
N CYS A 89 4.94 -16.90 -9.04
CA CYS A 89 5.05 -16.97 -7.59
C CYS A 89 4.10 -18.04 -7.01
N LEU A 90 2.83 -18.03 -7.44
CA LEU A 90 1.83 -19.01 -7.00
C LEU A 90 2.22 -20.45 -7.37
N MET A 91 2.80 -20.66 -8.55
CA MET A 91 3.30 -21.98 -8.97
C MET A 91 4.42 -22.48 -8.05
N ARG A 92 5.36 -21.60 -7.66
CA ARG A 92 6.43 -21.96 -6.71
C ARG A 92 5.88 -22.26 -5.32
N GLU A 93 4.93 -21.46 -4.83
CA GLU A 93 4.26 -21.69 -3.55
C GLU A 93 3.53 -23.04 -3.54
N ARG A 94 2.82 -23.36 -4.61
CA ARG A 94 2.17 -24.67 -4.81
C ARG A 94 3.21 -25.81 -4.79
N ASP A 95 4.32 -25.68 -5.51
CA ASP A 95 5.35 -26.73 -5.55
C ASP A 95 5.99 -26.96 -4.18
N LEU A 96 6.22 -25.89 -3.43
CA LEU A 96 6.70 -25.96 -2.05
C LEU A 96 5.68 -26.66 -1.15
N LEU A 97 4.40 -26.29 -1.23
CA LEU A 97 3.31 -26.94 -0.47
C LEU A 97 3.19 -28.42 -0.81
N ASN A 98 3.29 -28.79 -2.09
CA ASN A 98 3.28 -30.19 -2.53
C ASN A 98 4.49 -30.98 -1.99
N THR A 99 5.62 -30.32 -1.73
CA THR A 99 6.79 -30.95 -1.10
C THR A 99 6.57 -31.21 0.39
N PHE A 100 5.72 -30.42 1.06
CA PHE A 100 5.42 -30.59 2.49
C PHE A 100 4.21 -31.48 2.76
N LEU A 101 3.29 -31.62 1.80
CA LEU A 101 2.04 -32.36 1.93
C LEU A 101 2.11 -33.78 1.34
N ASN A 102 3.18 -34.12 0.61
CA ASN A 102 3.51 -35.48 0.15
C ASN A 102 4.77 -35.98 0.84
#